data_AF-A0A3C1DZ92-F1
#
_entry.id   AF-A0A3C1DZ92-F1
#
_cell.length_a   1.000
_cell.length_b   1.000
_cell.length_c   1.000
_cell.angle_alpha   90.00
_cell.angle_beta   90.00
_cell.angle_gamma   90.00
#
_symmetry.space_group_name_H-M   'P 1'
#
loop_
_entity.id
_entity.type
_entity.pdbx_description
1 polymer ?
#
loop_
_entity_poly.entity_id
_entity_poly.type
_entity_poly.pdbx_seq_one_letter_code
_entity_poly.pdbx_strand_id
1 'polypeptide(L)' 'MTENTPTAALSAAGVSIWLDDLSRERINSGGLDRLIAERNVVGVTTNPTIFASALAKGEAYDAQVAELAAS' A
#
# COMPACT_ATOMS: atom_id res chain seq x y z
N MET A 1 -11.50 11.81 -19.38
CA MET A 1 -12.84 11.71 -18.75
C MET A 1 -12.59 11.26 -17.33
N THR A 2 -12.92 12.06 -16.32
CA THR A 2 -12.88 11.64 -14.93
C THR A 2 -13.88 10.49 -14.77
N GLU A 3 -13.39 9.27 -14.50
CA GLU A 3 -14.28 8.15 -14.21
C GLU A 3 -15.20 8.50 -13.04
N ASN A 4 -16.45 8.07 -13.10
CA ASN A 4 -17.50 8.43 -12.14
C ASN A 4 -17.42 7.57 -10.87
N THR A 5 -16.21 7.37 -10.32
CA THR A 5 -16.00 6.60 -9.09
C THR A 5 -16.10 7.52 -7.86
N PRO A 6 -16.51 7.00 -6.70
CA PRO A 6 -16.51 7.79 -5.46
C PRO A 6 -15.13 8.40 -5.13
N THR A 7 -14.04 7.68 -5.40
CA THR A 7 -12.67 8.18 -5.15
C THR A 7 -12.28 9.30 -6.11
N ALA A 8 -12.71 9.23 -7.37
CA ALA A 8 -12.49 10.30 -8.34
C ALA A 8 -13.29 11.55 -7.98
N ALA A 9 -14.54 11.41 -7.51
CA ALA A 9 -15.36 12.53 -7.05
C ALA A 9 -14.74 13.24 -5.83
N LEU A 10 -14.25 12.49 -4.84
CA LEU A 10 -13.53 13.04 -3.68
C LEU A 10 -12.26 13.78 -4.10
N SER A 11 -11.48 13.19 -5.01
CA SER A 11 -10.25 13.83 -5.53
C SER A 11 -10.57 15.12 -6.28
N ALA A 12 -11.63 15.14 -7.10
CA ALA A 12 -12.09 16.34 -7.80
C ALA A 12 -12.59 17.43 -6.85
N ALA A 13 -13.10 17.06 -5.68
CA ALA A 13 -13.46 17.98 -4.60
C ALA A 13 -12.24 18.49 -3.79
N GLY A 14 -11.02 18.10 -4.15
CA GLY A 14 -9.77 18.55 -3.51
C GLY A 14 -9.34 17.70 -2.31
N VAL A 15 -9.95 16.53 -2.08
CA VAL A 15 -9.58 15.63 -0.98
C VAL A 15 -8.45 14.70 -1.44
N SER A 16 -7.36 14.65 -0.66
CA SER A 16 -6.28 13.69 -0.89
C SER A 16 -6.61 12.33 -0.27
N ILE A 17 -6.56 11.26 -1.08
CA ILE A 17 -6.87 9.89 -0.65
C ILE A 17 -5.58 9.16 -0.31
N TRP A 18 -5.49 8.65 0.92
CA TRP A 18 -4.33 7.90 1.41
C TRP A 18 -4.72 6.46 1.70
N LEU A 19 -3.80 5.53 1.40
CA LEU A 19 -3.95 4.11 1.72
C LEU A 19 -3.35 3.85 3.12
N ASP A 20 -4.17 3.30 4.02
CA ASP A 20 -3.74 2.89 5.36
C ASP A 20 -3.32 1.42 5.41
N ASP A 21 -2.39 1.06 4.54
CA ASP A 21 -1.73 -0.25 4.50
C ASP A 21 -0.55 -0.22 3.53
N LEU A 22 0.55 -0.88 3.91
CA LEU A 22 1.65 -1.14 2.98
C LEU A 22 2.36 -2.43 3.37
N SER A 23 2.34 -3.39 2.46
CA SER A 23 3.15 -4.61 2.53
C SER A 23 4.05 -4.73 1.30
N ARG A 24 5.15 -5.47 1.45
CA ARG A 24 6.05 -5.79 0.34
C ARG A 24 5.36 -6.58 -0.75
N GLU A 25 4.44 -7.47 -0.37
CA GLU A 25 3.60 -8.20 -1.32
C GLU A 25 2.77 -7.24 -2.20
N ARG A 26 2.13 -6.22 -1.60
CA ARG A 26 1.34 -5.21 -2.34
C ARG A 26 2.21 -4.42 -3.32
N ILE A 27 3.45 -4.11 -2.97
CA ILE A 27 4.40 -3.43 -3.86
C ILE A 27 4.79 -4.37 -5.01
N ASN A 28 5.28 -5.56 -4.70
CA ASN A 28 5.83 -6.49 -5.69
C ASN A 28 4.78 -7.02 -6.67
N SER A 29 3.53 -7.14 -6.24
CA SER A 29 2.40 -7.57 -7.08
C SER A 29 1.87 -6.47 -8.02
N GLY A 30 2.37 -5.23 -7.92
CA GLY A 30 1.80 -4.07 -8.61
C GLY A 30 0.47 -3.58 -8.02
N GLY A 31 0.07 -4.11 -6.87
CA GLY A 31 -1.17 -3.72 -6.20
C GLY A 31 -1.21 -2.25 -5.80
N LEU A 32 -0.08 -1.66 -5.40
CA LEU A 32 0.00 -0.23 -5.10
C LEU A 32 -0.18 0.64 -6.35
N ASP A 33 0.50 0.30 -7.45
CA ASP A 33 0.37 1.02 -8.73
C ASP A 33 -1.07 1.03 -9.22
N ARG A 34 -1.76 -0.10 -9.07
CA ARG A 34 -3.17 -0.23 -9.40
C ARG A 34 -4.05 0.70 -8.56
N LEU A 35 -3.78 0.84 -7.26
CA LEU A 35 -4.53 1.75 -6.39
C LEU A 35 -4.29 3.23 -6.74
N ILE A 36 -3.07 3.57 -7.14
CA ILE A 36 -2.76 4.92 -7.65
C ILE A 36 -3.56 5.19 -8.93
N ALA A 37 -3.48 4.28 -9.91
CA ALA A 37 -4.11 4.45 -11.21
C ALA A 37 -5.64 4.40 -11.17
N GLU A 38 -6.22 3.49 -10.38
CA GLU A 38 -7.66 3.19 -10.44
C GLU A 38 -8.46 3.72 -9.24
N ARG A 39 -7.80 4.15 -8.15
CA ARG A 39 -8.46 4.60 -6.91
C ARG A 39 -7.97 5.95 -6.40
N ASN A 40 -7.20 6.68 -7.21
CA ASN A 40 -6.74 8.04 -6.91
C ASN A 40 -5.94 8.15 -5.60
N VAL A 41 -5.26 7.07 -5.20
CA VAL A 41 -4.38 7.09 -4.01
C VAL A 41 -3.16 7.97 -4.31
N VAL A 42 -2.87 8.91 -3.41
CA VAL A 42 -1.75 9.87 -3.53
C VAL A 42 -0.78 9.81 -2.36
N GLY A 43 -1.05 8.97 -1.36
CA GLY A 43 -0.22 8.79 -0.19
C GLY A 43 -0.45 7.43 0.46
N VAL A 44 0.51 7.02 1.28
CA VAL A 44 0.44 5.78 2.06
C VAL A 44 0.85 6.07 3.50
N THR A 45 0.19 5.42 4.46
CA THR A 45 0.65 5.37 5.85
C THR A 45 1.12 3.98 6.21
N THR A 46 2.20 3.93 7.00
CA THR A 46 2.57 2.75 7.76
C THR A 46 2.41 3.06 9.24
N ASN A 47 2.18 2.01 10.02
CA ASN A 47 2.24 2.07 11.47
C ASN A 47 2.75 0.71 12.00
N PRO A 48 3.20 0.63 13.27
CA PRO A 48 3.77 -0.60 13.82
C PRO A 48 2.85 -1.82 13.72
N THR A 49 1.53 -1.65 13.90
CA THR A 49 0.56 -2.76 13.85
C THR A 49 0.44 -3.34 12.44
N ILE A 50 0.37 -2.48 11.43
CA ILE A 50 0.33 -2.88 10.02
C ILE A 50 1.63 -3.59 9.64
N PHE A 51 2.78 -3.03 10.03
CA PHE A 51 4.06 -3.63 9.70
C PHE A 51 4.24 -5.01 10.37
N ALA A 52 3.86 -5.15 11.64
CA ALA A 52 3.87 -6.43 12.33
C ALA A 52 2.95 -7.46 11.64
N SER A 53 1.79 -7.03 11.16
CA SER A 53 0.86 -7.89 10.41
C SER A 53 1.43 -8.32 9.05
N ALA A 54 2.13 -7.42 8.36
CA ALA A 54 2.78 -7.69 7.08
C ALA A 54 4.00 -8.63 7.23
N LEU A 55 4.73 -8.53 8.34
CA LEU A 55 5.79 -9.48 8.70
C LEU A 55 5.25 -10.86 9.07
N ALA A 56 4.11 -10.91 9.78
CA ALA A 56 3.51 -12.17 10.22
C ALA A 56 2.78 -12.94 9.10
N LYS A 57 2.48 -12.27 7.98
CA LYS A 57 1.67 -12.83 6.89
C LYS A 57 2.48 -12.90 5.60
N GLY A 58 2.66 -14.12 5.10
CA GLY A 58 3.34 -14.40 3.84
C GLY A 58 4.87 -14.43 3.98
N GLU A 59 5.54 -14.79 2.89
CA GLU A 59 7.00 -15.06 2.87
C GLU A 59 7.81 -13.85 2.35
N ALA A 60 7.12 -12.74 2.02
CA ALA A 60 7.73 -11.62 1.31
C ALA A 60 8.90 -10.98 2.07
N TYR A 61 8.90 -11.06 3.40
CA TYR A 61 9.94 -10.49 4.26
C TYR A 61 11.00 -11.50 4.71
N ASP A 62 10.77 -12.80 4.54
CA ASP A 62 11.57 -13.88 5.16
C ASP A 62 13.05 -13.80 4.80
N ALA A 63 13.34 -13.59 3.51
CA ALA A 63 14.72 -13.50 3.03
C ALA A 63 15.51 -12.37 3.71
N GLN A 64 14.89 -11.19 3.87
CA GLN A 64 15.56 -10.06 4.52
C GLN A 64 15.64 -10.23 6.03
N VAL A 65 14.65 -10.87 6.66
CA VAL A 65 14.70 -11.19 8.09
C VAL A 65 15.83 -12.19 8.36
N ALA A 66 16.00 -13.21 7.52
CA ALA A 66 17.08 -14.18 7.64
C ALA A 66 18.47 -13.52 7.46
N GLU A 67 18.60 -12.61 6.49
CA GLU A 67 19.83 -11.82 6.29
C GLU A 67 20.18 -10.98 7.52
N LEU A 68 19.21 -10.24 8.08
CA LEU A 68 19.38 -9.40 9.26
C LEU A 68 19.59 -10.19 10.56
N ALA A 69 19.12 -11.43 10.64
CA ALA A 69 19.37 -12.31 11.78
C ALA A 69 20.78 -12.94 11.75
N ALA A 70 21.40 -13.00 10.58
CA ALA A 70 22.75 -13.54 10.38
C ALA A 70 23.87 -12.50 10.56
N SER A 71 23.51 -11.21 10.65
CA SER A 71 24.42 -10.08 10.92
C SER A 71 24.65 -9.84 12.40
#